data_AF-A0A1V2DPE2-F1
#
_entry.id   AF-A0A1V2DPE2-F1
#
_cell.length_a   1.000
_cell.length_b   1.000
_cell.length_c   1.000
_cell.angle_alpha   90.00
_cell.angle_beta   90.00
_cell.angle_gamma   90.00
#
_symmetry.space_group_name_H-M   'P 1'
#
loop_
_entity.id
_entity.type
_entity.pdbx_description
1 polymer ?
#
loop_
_entity_poly.entity_id
_entity_poly.type
_entity_poly.pdbx_seq_one_letter_code
_entity_poly.pdbx_strand_id
1 'polypeptide(L)'
;MNTRIELLYRSASAKEWLTVILPGAITQQQVNTISDSLTMDTCFIPAQVGLPSPLEESIRQGELSGVTEDDHVWTSLEDWLEGTPNAEDLHTEEPPTIELPVEEFADRVSTAKWDLVKEHRRMEMPDFGVILARIEATETDEMRLEMLDATARTDNLRES
;
A
#
# COMPACT_ATOMS: atom_id res chain seq x y z
N MET A 1 -0.78 -1.30 -30.17
CA MET A 1 -1.31 -2.04 -29.01
C MET A 1 -0.35 -2.03 -27.84
N ASN A 2 -0.83 -1.42 -26.76
CA ASN A 2 -0.23 -1.34 -25.44
C ASN A 2 -1.19 -1.96 -24.41
N THR A 3 -0.77 -2.01 -23.16
CA THR A 3 -1.58 -2.54 -22.05
C THR A 3 -1.87 -1.43 -21.05
N ARG A 4 -3.15 -1.22 -20.74
CA ARG A 4 -3.60 -0.36 -19.65
C ARG A 4 -3.66 -1.17 -18.36
N ILE A 5 -3.09 -0.63 -17.30
CA ILE A 5 -3.12 -1.19 -15.95
C ILE A 5 -3.65 -0.11 -15.02
N GLU A 6 -4.79 -0.38 -14.38
CA GLU A 6 -5.36 0.52 -13.38
C GLU A 6 -4.88 0.13 -11.97
N LEU A 7 -4.22 1.07 -11.30
CA LEU A 7 -3.70 0.90 -9.95
C LEU A 7 -4.63 1.59 -8.94
N LEU A 8 -5.04 0.85 -7.91
CA LEU A 8 -5.86 1.37 -6.84
C LEU A 8 -5.12 1.26 -5.50
N TYR A 9 -4.84 2.42 -4.92
CA TYR A 9 -4.45 2.54 -3.52
C TYR A 9 -5.68 2.78 -2.65
N ARG A 10 -5.76 2.11 -1.50
CA ARG A 10 -6.80 2.34 -0.50
C ARG A 10 -6.25 2.07 0.90
N SER A 11 -6.40 3.05 1.79
CA SER A 11 -6.18 2.94 3.23
C SER A 11 -7.42 3.44 3.99
N ALA A 12 -7.32 3.59 5.31
CA ALA A 12 -8.36 4.25 6.08
C ALA A 12 -8.42 5.77 5.81
N SER A 13 -7.28 6.37 5.44
CA SER A 13 -7.11 7.81 5.24
C SER A 13 -7.31 8.27 3.80
N ALA A 14 -7.04 7.41 2.80
CA ALA A 14 -7.03 7.82 1.39
C ALA A 14 -7.48 6.72 0.43
N LYS A 15 -7.90 7.15 -0.77
CA LYS A 15 -8.24 6.28 -1.89
C LYS A 15 -7.81 6.96 -3.18
N GLU A 16 -6.77 6.43 -3.81
CA GLU A 16 -6.08 7.06 -4.94
C GLU A 16 -5.95 6.09 -6.11
N TRP A 17 -6.06 6.61 -7.33
CA TRP A 17 -5.96 5.84 -8.56
C TRP A 17 -4.78 6.31 -9.40
N LEU A 18 -4.18 5.39 -10.15
CA LEU A 18 -3.17 5.71 -11.14
C LEU A 18 -3.27 4.77 -12.34
N THR A 19 -3.51 5.33 -13.51
CA THR A 19 -3.48 4.60 -14.78
C THR A 19 -2.06 4.54 -15.31
N VAL A 20 -1.58 3.32 -15.61
CA VAL A 20 -0.27 3.10 -16.24
C VAL A 20 -0.46 2.41 -17.58
N ILE A 21 0.15 2.95 -18.63
CA ILE A 21 0.15 2.35 -19.97
C ILE A 21 1.52 1.76 -20.24
N LEU A 22 1.59 0.42 -20.33
CA LEU A 22 2.81 -0.34 -20.58
C LEU A 22 2.99 -0.62 -22.08
N PRO A 23 4.21 -0.51 -22.64
CA PRO A 23 4.49 -0.93 -24.00
C PRO A 23 4.20 -2.43 -24.20
N GLY A 24 3.48 -2.75 -25.28
CA GLY A 24 3.17 -4.11 -25.69
C GLY A 24 1.78 -4.59 -25.26
N ALA A 25 1.27 -5.60 -25.97
CA ALA A 25 -0.03 -6.21 -25.69
C ALA A 25 0.12 -7.37 -24.71
N ILE A 26 -0.56 -7.29 -23.57
CA ILE A 26 -0.61 -8.38 -22.60
C ILE A 26 -1.29 -9.60 -23.20
N THR A 27 -0.77 -10.78 -22.89
CA THR A 27 -1.36 -12.07 -23.27
C THR A 27 -2.15 -12.66 -22.10
N GLN A 28 -3.12 -13.54 -22.38
CA GLN A 28 -3.85 -14.21 -21.30
C GLN A 28 -2.93 -15.06 -20.41
N GLN A 29 -1.85 -15.62 -20.96
CA GLN A 29 -0.86 -16.32 -20.17
C GLN A 29 -0.21 -15.39 -19.14
N GLN A 30 0.19 -14.18 -19.54
CA GLN A 30 0.76 -13.18 -18.63
C GLN A 30 -0.26 -12.71 -17.60
N VAL A 31 -1.52 -12.50 -18.00
CA VAL A 31 -2.62 -12.16 -17.05
C VAL A 31 -2.75 -13.24 -15.97
N ASN A 32 -2.80 -14.51 -16.37
CA ASN A 32 -2.91 -15.62 -15.42
C ASN A 32 -1.66 -15.70 -14.51
N THR A 33 -0.47 -15.52 -15.07
CA THR A 33 0.78 -15.47 -14.29
C THR A 33 0.78 -14.34 -13.27
N ILE A 34 0.28 -13.16 -13.64
CA ILE A 34 0.10 -12.04 -12.71
C ILE A 34 -0.89 -12.46 -11.62
N SER A 35 -2.10 -12.91 -11.98
CA SER A 35 -3.15 -13.35 -11.03
C SER A 35 -2.62 -14.32 -9.99
N ASP A 36 -1.88 -15.36 -10.41
CA ASP A 36 -1.36 -16.40 -9.53
C ASP A 36 -0.25 -15.90 -8.57
N SER A 37 0.31 -14.71 -8.84
CA SER A 37 1.45 -14.14 -8.12
C SER A 37 1.08 -12.97 -7.20
N LEU A 38 -0.16 -12.47 -7.28
CA LEU A 38 -0.65 -11.40 -6.40
C LEU A 38 -0.85 -11.90 -4.97
N THR A 39 -0.71 -10.99 -4.01
CA THR A 39 -1.03 -11.21 -2.60
C THR A 39 -2.46 -10.75 -2.32
N MET A 40 -3.22 -11.48 -1.49
CA MET A 40 -4.63 -11.17 -1.24
C MET A 40 -5.43 -11.02 -2.55
N ASP A 41 -5.16 -11.92 -3.50
CA ASP A 41 -5.77 -12.05 -4.83
C ASP A 41 -5.63 -10.86 -5.79
N THR A 42 -5.23 -9.67 -5.31
CA THR A 42 -5.21 -8.44 -6.10
C THR A 42 -4.05 -7.49 -5.79
N CYS A 43 -3.38 -7.67 -4.65
CA CYS A 43 -2.42 -6.70 -4.12
C CYS A 43 -0.97 -7.04 -4.46
N PHE A 44 -0.19 -5.98 -4.70
CA PHE A 44 1.24 -6.04 -4.93
C PHE A 44 1.91 -4.74 -4.45
N ILE A 45 3.23 -4.66 -4.58
CA ILE A 45 4.01 -3.45 -4.24
C ILE A 45 4.56 -2.85 -5.55
N PRO A 46 4.00 -1.74 -6.06
CA PRO A 46 4.36 -1.18 -7.37
C PRO A 46 5.86 -0.91 -7.54
N ALA A 47 6.49 -0.28 -6.54
CA ALA A 47 7.90 0.07 -6.57
C ALA A 47 8.84 -1.13 -6.75
N GLN A 48 8.42 -2.34 -6.32
CA GLN A 48 9.23 -3.55 -6.43
C GLN A 48 9.15 -4.24 -7.79
N VAL A 49 8.20 -3.82 -8.63
CA VAL A 49 8.11 -4.26 -10.04
C VAL A 49 8.38 -3.13 -11.02
N GLY A 50 8.74 -1.94 -10.53
CA GLY A 50 9.08 -0.77 -11.33
C GLY A 50 7.87 0.01 -11.84
N LEU A 51 6.71 -0.15 -11.20
CA LEU A 51 5.55 0.72 -11.41
C LEU A 51 5.54 1.86 -10.39
N PRO A 52 5.02 3.05 -10.76
CA PRO A 52 4.71 4.10 -9.79
C PRO A 52 3.62 3.65 -8.80
N SER A 53 3.66 4.18 -7.57
CA SER A 53 2.61 3.96 -6.56
C SER A 53 1.60 5.12 -6.59
N PRO A 54 0.27 4.87 -6.56
CA PRO A 54 -0.71 5.95 -6.48
C PRO A 54 -0.55 6.82 -5.23
N LEU A 55 -0.22 6.22 -4.08
CA LEU A 55 0.05 6.96 -2.83
C LEU A 55 1.25 7.91 -2.99
N GLU A 56 2.37 7.39 -3.48
CA GLU A 56 3.59 8.18 -3.67
C GLU A 56 3.38 9.30 -4.70
N GLU A 57 2.62 9.01 -5.76
CA GLU A 57 2.25 9.99 -6.76
C GLU A 57 1.40 11.12 -6.17
N SER A 58 0.39 10.78 -5.39
CA SER A 58 -0.51 11.76 -4.75
C SER A 58 0.25 12.67 -3.77
N ILE A 59 1.22 12.12 -3.02
CA ILE A 59 2.12 12.91 -2.17
C ILE A 59 2.99 13.84 -3.04
N ARG A 60 3.56 13.31 -4.14
CA ARG A 60 4.44 14.08 -5.04
C ARG A 60 3.71 15.24 -5.71
N GLN A 61 2.42 15.08 -6.04
CA GLN A 61 1.58 16.13 -6.61
C GLN A 61 1.01 17.09 -5.56
N GLY A 62 1.18 16.80 -4.27
CA GLY A 62 0.67 17.60 -3.16
C GLY A 62 -0.81 17.43 -2.88
N GLU A 63 -1.42 16.34 -3.39
CA GLU A 63 -2.80 15.94 -3.09
C GLU A 63 -2.91 15.37 -1.67
N LEU A 64 -1.85 14.68 -1.23
CA LEU A 64 -1.65 14.24 0.14
C LEU A 64 -0.46 14.97 0.76
N SER A 65 -0.57 15.35 2.04
CA SER A 65 0.51 16.03 2.77
C SER A 65 1.69 15.13 3.13
N GLY A 66 1.54 13.81 3.00
CA GLY A 66 2.50 12.80 3.38
C GLY A 66 1.81 11.50 3.79
N VAL A 67 2.61 10.53 4.23
CA VAL A 67 2.11 9.26 4.79
C VAL A 67 1.63 9.44 6.23
N THR A 68 0.59 8.71 6.62
CA THR A 68 0.07 8.62 7.99
C THR A 68 0.31 7.23 8.60
N GLU A 69 -0.11 7.02 9.85
CA GLU A 69 -0.04 5.72 10.52
C GLU A 69 -1.01 4.66 9.97
N ASP A 70 -2.03 5.10 9.23
CA ASP A 70 -3.00 4.22 8.58
C ASP A 70 -2.57 3.77 7.18
N ASP A 71 -1.48 4.36 6.64
CA ASP A 71 -1.02 4.09 5.29
C ASP A 71 -0.15 2.84 5.18
N HIS A 72 -0.14 2.25 3.98
CA HIS A 72 0.67 1.10 3.65
C HIS A 72 1.14 1.16 2.20
N VAL A 73 2.08 0.29 1.82
CA VAL A 73 2.63 0.26 0.44
C VAL A 73 1.86 -0.64 -0.53
N TRP A 74 0.90 -1.43 -0.05
CA TRP A 74 0.10 -2.31 -0.91
C TRP A 74 -0.78 -1.50 -1.86
N THR A 75 -0.82 -1.93 -3.12
CA THR A 75 -1.69 -1.38 -4.18
C THR A 75 -2.39 -2.55 -4.85
N SER A 76 -3.67 -2.39 -5.16
CA SER A 76 -4.46 -3.37 -5.90
C SER A 76 -4.39 -3.10 -7.40
N LEU A 77 -4.42 -4.15 -8.21
CA LEU A 77 -4.80 -4.05 -9.62
C LEU A 77 -6.33 -3.96 -9.70
N GLU A 78 -6.86 -2.83 -10.17
CA GLU A 78 -8.30 -2.56 -10.12
C GLU A 78 -9.10 -3.56 -10.98
N ASP A 79 -8.60 -3.88 -12.18
CA ASP A 79 -9.24 -4.84 -13.09
C ASP A 79 -9.28 -6.28 -12.53
N TRP A 80 -8.51 -6.57 -11.47
CA TRP A 80 -8.50 -7.88 -10.81
C TRP A 80 -9.49 -7.99 -9.63
N LEU A 81 -10.13 -6.90 -9.22
CA LEU A 81 -10.99 -6.88 -8.03
C LEU A 81 -12.22 -7.79 -8.13
N GLU A 82 -12.72 -8.03 -9.34
CA GLU A 82 -13.87 -8.90 -9.60
C GLU A 82 -13.46 -10.30 -10.09
N GLY A 83 -12.16 -10.59 -10.14
CA GLY A 83 -11.60 -11.85 -10.63
C GLY A 83 -10.51 -11.62 -11.68
N THR A 84 -10.01 -12.69 -12.28
CA THR A 84 -9.00 -12.58 -13.35
C THR A 84 -9.63 -11.99 -14.63
N PRO A 85 -9.13 -10.86 -15.16
CA PRO A 85 -9.68 -10.24 -16.36
C PRO A 85 -9.31 -11.00 -17.63
N ASN A 86 -9.95 -10.65 -18.75
CA ASN A 86 -9.46 -11.09 -20.06
C ASN A 86 -8.38 -10.12 -20.54
N ALA A 87 -7.36 -10.65 -21.20
CA ALA A 87 -6.26 -9.85 -21.74
C ALA A 87 -6.73 -8.76 -22.72
N GLU A 88 -7.74 -9.05 -23.54
CA GLU A 88 -8.29 -8.11 -24.52
C GLU A 88 -8.92 -6.88 -23.87
N ASP A 89 -9.47 -7.01 -22.67
CA ASP A 89 -10.09 -5.90 -21.93
C ASP A 89 -9.04 -4.88 -21.44
N LEU A 90 -7.77 -5.31 -21.34
CA LEU A 90 -6.64 -4.49 -20.91
C LEU A 90 -5.89 -3.82 -22.08
N HIS A 91 -6.27 -4.13 -23.33
CA HIS A 91 -5.61 -3.60 -24.51
C HIS A 91 -5.99 -2.14 -24.77
N THR A 92 -5.03 -1.32 -25.17
CA THR A 92 -5.25 0.09 -25.51
C THR A 92 -4.33 0.54 -26.65
N GLU A 93 -4.74 1.60 -27.36
CA GLU A 93 -3.92 2.30 -28.36
C GLU A 93 -3.31 3.60 -27.82
N GLU A 94 -3.52 3.91 -26.55
CA GLU A 94 -2.86 5.05 -25.89
C GLU A 94 -1.33 4.86 -25.87
N PRO A 95 -0.55 5.95 -25.97
CA PRO A 95 0.89 5.86 -25.89
C PRO A 95 1.34 5.40 -24.49
N PRO A 96 2.48 4.69 -24.36
CA PRO A 96 3.02 4.29 -23.06
C PRO A 96 3.28 5.49 -22.15
N THR A 97 2.95 5.35 -20.86
CA THR A 97 3.24 6.37 -19.85
C THR A 97 4.60 6.14 -19.18
N ILE A 98 5.13 4.92 -19.27
CA ILE A 98 6.44 4.53 -18.76
C ILE A 98 7.16 3.58 -19.73
N GLU A 99 8.48 3.51 -19.62
CA GLU A 99 9.34 2.63 -20.42
C GLU A 99 9.55 1.25 -19.75
N LEU A 100 8.45 0.60 -19.32
CA LEU A 100 8.47 -0.76 -18.75
C LEU A 100 7.60 -1.69 -19.60
N PRO A 101 8.18 -2.55 -20.45
CA PRO A 101 7.41 -3.48 -21.28
C PRO A 101 6.52 -4.40 -20.43
N VAL A 102 5.33 -4.74 -20.96
CA VAL A 102 4.37 -5.59 -20.23
C VAL A 102 4.90 -6.99 -19.93
N GLU A 103 5.77 -7.53 -20.78
CA GLU A 103 6.46 -8.80 -20.55
C GLU A 103 7.37 -8.74 -19.32
N GLU A 104 8.16 -7.68 -19.21
CA GLU A 104 9.04 -7.47 -18.08
C GLU A 104 8.25 -7.21 -16.79
N PHE A 105 7.11 -6.49 -16.88
CA PHE A 105 6.20 -6.34 -15.75
C PHE A 105 5.68 -7.69 -15.24
N ALA A 106 5.16 -8.54 -16.13
CA ALA A 106 4.66 -9.86 -15.77
C ALA A 106 5.77 -10.74 -15.14
N ASP A 107 6.98 -10.73 -15.71
CA ASP A 107 8.13 -11.44 -15.18
C ASP A 107 8.51 -10.96 -13.77
N ARG A 108 8.55 -9.64 -13.55
CA ARG A 108 8.87 -9.05 -12.24
C ARG A 108 7.81 -9.38 -11.20
N VAL A 109 6.52 -9.34 -11.55
CA VAL A 109 5.43 -9.75 -10.65
C VAL A 109 5.55 -11.22 -10.29
N SER A 110 5.81 -12.10 -11.26
CA SER A 110 5.91 -13.56 -11.02
C SER A 110 7.10 -13.98 -10.16
N THR A 111 8.14 -13.16 -10.12
CA THR A 111 9.38 -13.44 -9.37
C THR A 111 9.50 -12.61 -8.09
N ALA A 112 8.55 -11.69 -7.86
CA ALA A 112 8.57 -10.79 -6.74
C ALA A 112 8.51 -11.53 -5.40
N LYS A 113 9.33 -11.08 -4.46
CA LYS A 113 9.25 -11.43 -3.05
C LYS A 113 8.97 -10.15 -2.29
N TRP A 114 7.69 -9.89 -2.03
CA TRP A 114 7.23 -8.63 -1.48
C TRP A 114 7.90 -8.32 -0.14
N ASP A 115 8.75 -7.29 -0.12
CA ASP A 115 9.44 -6.83 1.10
C ASP A 115 8.73 -5.59 1.64
N LEU A 116 7.70 -5.82 2.45
CA LEU A 116 6.89 -4.79 3.08
C LEU A 116 7.74 -3.84 3.94
N VAL A 117 8.64 -4.41 4.75
CA VAL A 117 9.47 -3.66 5.70
C VAL A 117 10.43 -2.73 4.96
N LYS A 118 11.06 -3.21 3.89
CA LYS A 118 11.92 -2.38 3.05
C LYS A 118 11.17 -1.19 2.46
N GLU A 119 9.97 -1.39 1.92
CA GLU A 119 9.24 -0.27 1.30
C GLU A 119 8.61 0.69 2.30
N HIS A 120 8.11 0.20 3.44
CA HIS A 120 7.69 1.09 4.54
C HIS A 120 8.85 2.00 4.96
N ARG A 121 10.06 1.44 5.11
CA ARG A 121 11.27 2.23 5.42
C ARG A 121 11.63 3.21 4.31
N ARG A 122 11.52 2.83 3.03
CA ARG A 122 11.78 3.72 1.89
C ARG A 122 10.84 4.92 1.89
N MET A 123 9.58 4.70 2.23
CA MET A 123 8.53 5.73 2.28
C MET A 123 8.50 6.48 3.61
N GLU A 124 9.43 6.21 4.53
CA GLU A 124 9.45 6.76 5.90
C GLU A 124 8.12 6.57 6.65
N MET A 125 7.39 5.49 6.33
CA MET A 125 6.14 5.15 6.98
C MET A 125 6.39 4.73 8.43
N PRO A 126 5.46 5.04 9.36
CA PRO A 126 5.54 4.53 10.73
C PRO A 126 5.62 3.00 10.71
N ASP A 127 6.64 2.44 11.36
CA ASP A 127 6.79 0.99 11.44
C ASP A 127 5.61 0.42 12.26
N PHE A 128 4.97 -0.66 11.80
CA PHE A 128 3.83 -1.27 12.51
C PHE A 128 4.20 -1.61 13.98
N GLY A 129 5.48 -1.96 14.24
CA GLY A 129 5.99 -2.20 15.58
C GLY A 129 6.14 -0.94 16.46
N VAL A 130 6.32 0.24 15.85
CA VAL A 130 6.40 1.53 16.57
C VAL A 130 5.01 2.02 16.94
N ILE A 131 3.98 1.73 16.13
CA ILE A 131 2.57 2.04 16.45
C ILE A 131 2.12 1.22 17.67
N LEU A 132 2.38 -0.10 17.69
CA LEU A 132 2.10 -0.95 18.87
C LEU A 132 2.86 -0.49 20.12
N ALA A 133 4.16 -0.19 20.01
CA ALA A 133 4.94 0.30 21.13
C ALA A 133 4.47 1.68 21.63
N ARG A 134 3.93 2.55 20.74
CA ARG A 134 3.33 3.82 21.12
C ARG A 134 2.00 3.64 21.85
N ILE A 135 1.14 2.76 21.37
CA ILE A 135 -0.14 2.42 22.02
C ILE A 135 0.12 1.90 23.44
N GLU A 136 1.05 0.96 23.59
CA GLU A 136 1.43 0.40 24.90
C GLU A 136 2.04 1.47 25.84
N ALA A 137 2.83 2.40 25.30
CA ALA A 137 3.39 3.51 26.07
C ALA A 137 2.31 4.51 26.54
N THR A 138 1.33 4.83 25.69
CA THR A 138 0.20 5.71 26.06
C THR A 138 -0.73 5.07 27.10
N GLU A 139 -1.02 3.77 26.99
CA GLU A 139 -1.81 3.07 28.02
C GLU A 139 -1.08 3.02 29.37
N THR A 140 0.25 2.87 29.35
CA THR A 140 1.06 2.84 30.57
C THR A 140 1.13 4.20 31.26
N ASP A 141 1.23 5.30 30.50
CA ASP A 141 1.26 6.66 31.06
C ASP A 141 -0.11 7.11 31.59
N GLU A 142 -1.22 6.76 30.92
CA GLU A 142 -2.57 7.03 31.42
C GLU A 142 -2.87 6.22 32.70
N MET A 143 -2.53 4.93 32.74
CA MET A 143 -2.65 4.12 33.97
C MET A 143 -1.78 4.66 35.11
N ARG A 144 -0.58 5.17 34.82
CA ARG A 144 0.32 5.75 35.83
C ARG A 144 -0.22 7.06 36.38
N LEU A 145 -0.84 7.90 35.55
CA LEU A 145 -1.51 9.13 35.97
C LEU A 145 -2.76 8.85 36.82
N GLU A 146 -3.58 7.86 36.45
CA GLU A 146 -4.74 7.44 37.25
C GLU A 146 -4.32 6.83 38.60
N MET A 147 -3.24 6.05 38.65
CA MET A 147 -2.70 5.50 39.90
C MET A 147 -2.13 6.60 40.83
N LEU A 148 -1.48 7.62 40.27
CA LEU A 148 -0.99 8.76 41.06
C LEU A 148 -2.15 9.59 41.64
N ASP A 149 -3.23 9.81 40.88
CA ASP A 149 -4.42 10.53 41.36
C ASP A 149 -5.23 9.70 42.37
N ALA A 150 -5.30 8.37 42.18
CA ALA A 150 -5.92 7.46 43.14
C ALA A 150 -5.16 7.42 44.49
N THR A 151 -3.83 7.45 44.44
CA THR A 151 -2.97 7.46 45.64
C THR A 151 -3.10 8.79 46.40
N ALA A 152 -3.16 9.93 45.69
CA ALA A 152 -3.38 11.24 46.29
C ALA A 152 -4.77 11.39 46.96
N ARG A 153 -5.80 10.69 46.46
CA ARG A 153 -7.14 10.65 47.09
C ARG A 153 -7.19 9.79 48.34
N THR A 154 -6.40 8.72 48.42
CA THR A 154 -6.36 7.84 49.62
C THR A 154 -5.61 8.44 50.80
N ASP A 155 -4.63 9.30 50.56
CA ASP A 155 -3.89 9.96 51.64
C ASP A 155 -4.71 11.09 52.30
N ASN A 156 -5.52 11.82 51.53
CA ASN A 156 -6.44 12.85 52.06
C ASN A 156 -7.59 12.28 52.93
N LEU A 157 -7.91 10.99 52.82
CA LEU A 157 -8.94 10.33 53.63
C LEU A 157 -8.39 9.71 54.93
N ARG A 158 -7.08 9.72 55.14
CA ARG A 158 -6.42 9.21 56.37
C ARG A 158 -6.05 10.30 57.38
N GLU A 159 -6.20 11.58 57.01
CA GLU A 159 -5.91 12.74 57.87
C GLU A 159 -7.17 13.51 58.34
N SER A 160 -8.37 12.95 58.15
CA SER A 160 -9.64 13.46 58.68
C SER A 160 -10.19 12.58 59.80
#